data_AF-N9D238-F1
#
_entry.id   AF-N9D238-F1
#
_cell.length_a   1.000
_cell.length_b   1.000
_cell.length_c   1.000
_cell.angle_alpha   90.00
_cell.angle_beta   90.00
_cell.angle_gamma   90.00
#
_symmetry.space_group_name_H-M   'P 1'
#
loop_
_entity.id
_entity.type
_entity.pdbx_description
1 polymer ?
#
loop_
_entity_poly.entity_id
_entity_poly.type
_entity_poly.pdbx_seq_one_letter_code
_entity_poly.pdbx_strand_id
1 'polypeptide(L)' 'MSVSEQLISRGIKHVLENQPKNTCVMLDDNGQEVKITKDMVVNVCHQLLNKCRNVKD' A
#
# COMPACT_ATOMS: atom_id res chain seq x y z
N MET A 1 22.49 26.79 10.87
CA MET A 1 21.15 26.49 10.32
C MET A 1 20.28 27.72 10.49
N SER A 2 19.75 28.22 9.39
CA SER A 2 18.80 29.34 9.40
C SER A 2 17.43 28.88 9.91
N VAL A 3 16.63 29.81 10.43
CA VAL A 3 15.25 29.54 10.87
C VAL A 3 14.40 28.99 9.72
N SER A 4 14.68 29.45 8.50
CA SER A 4 14.04 28.98 7.26
C SER A 4 14.30 27.49 7.00
N GLU A 5 15.54 27.02 7.17
CA GLU A 5 15.90 25.60 7.00
C GLU A 5 15.21 24.70 8.03
N GLN A 6 15.03 25.19 9.26
CA GLN A 6 14.33 24.46 10.32
C GLN A 6 12.83 24.32 10.05
N LEU A 7 12.19 25.37 9.50
CA LEU A 7 10.77 25.34 9.13
C LEU A 7 10.51 24.39 7.96
N ILE A 8 11.37 24.43 6.93
CA ILE A 8 11.28 23.53 5.78
C ILE A 8 11.46 22.07 6.23
N SER A 9 12.47 21.80 7.06
CA SER A 9 12.74 20.45 7.56
C SER A 9 11.61 19.89 8.42
N ARG A 10 10.98 20.72 9.26
CA ARG A 10 9.81 20.32 10.07
C ARG A 10 8.58 20.05 9.21
N GLY A 11 8.32 20.87 8.18
CA GLY A 11 7.20 20.66 7.25
C GLY A 11 7.35 19.38 6.45
N ILE A 12 8.55 19.13 5.90
CA ILE A 12 8.87 17.90 5.17
C ILE A 12 8.71 16.68 6.06
N LYS A 13 9.22 16.73 7.30
CA LYS A 13 9.13 15.62 8.26
C LYS A 13 7.68 15.30 8.62
N HIS A 14 6.84 16.30 8.83
CA HIS A 14 5.41 16.11 9.14
C HIS A 14 4.64 15.47 7.97
N VAL A 15 4.95 15.83 6.71
CA VAL A 15 4.32 15.23 5.52
C VAL A 15 4.75 13.77 5.34
N LEU A 16 6.03 13.46 5.62
CA LEU A 16 6.58 12.11 5.49
C LEU A 16 6.16 11.18 6.66
N GLU A 17 6.04 11.70 7.88
CA GLU A 17 5.60 10.92 9.05
C GLU A 17 4.09 10.62 9.03
N ASN A 18 3.29 11.44 8.36
CA ASN A 18 1.83 11.28 8.30
C ASN A 18 1.34 10.41 7.13
N GLN A 19 2.24 9.88 6.29
CA GLN A 19 1.90 8.85 5.31
C GLN A 19 1.96 7.49 6.01
N PRO A 20 0.84 6.76 6.13
CA PRO A 20 0.89 5.37 6.56
C PRO A 20 1.83 4.64 5.60
N LYS A 21 2.87 3.98 6.12
CA LYS A 21 3.91 3.28 5.33
C LYS A 21 3.39 2.31 4.24
N ASN A 22 2.09 1.96 4.30
CA ASN A 22 1.43 1.00 3.43
C ASN A 22 0.12 1.56 2.82
N THR A 23 0.13 2.78 2.26
CA THR A 23 -0.99 3.34 1.48
C THR A 23 -1.01 2.83 0.05
N CYS A 24 -1.01 1.51 -0.14
CA CYS A 24 -1.18 0.92 -1.46
C CYS A 24 -2.67 0.90 -1.81
N VAL A 25 -3.00 1.42 -3.00
CA VAL A 25 -4.35 1.39 -3.58
C VAL A 25 -4.32 0.64 -4.91
N MET A 26 -5.45 0.03 -5.25
CA MET A 26 -5.73 -0.54 -6.56
C MET A 26 -6.99 0.11 -7.14
N LEU A 27 -7.19 0.05 -8.45
CA LEU A 27 -8.45 0.47 -9.05
C LEU A 27 -9.44 -0.70 -9.09
N ASP A 28 -10.70 -0.45 -8.78
CA ASP A 28 -11.80 -1.37 -9.05
C ASP A 28 -12.23 -1.33 -10.52
N ASP A 29 -13.19 -2.18 -10.89
CA ASP A 29 -13.71 -2.27 -12.26
C ASP A 29 -14.42 -0.98 -12.73
N ASN A 30 -14.79 -0.10 -11.81
CA ASN A 30 -15.40 1.19 -12.08
C ASN A 30 -14.35 2.32 -12.12
N GLY A 31 -13.06 2.00 -11.95
CA GLY A 31 -11.97 2.97 -11.91
C GLY A 31 -11.82 3.71 -10.58
N GLN A 32 -12.41 3.21 -9.49
CA GLN A 32 -12.30 3.80 -8.16
C GLN A 32 -11.10 3.26 -7.38
N GLU A 33 -10.42 4.13 -6.63
CA GLU A 33 -9.32 3.72 -5.76
C GLU A 33 -9.83 2.95 -4.52
N VAL A 34 -9.33 1.73 -4.35
CA VAL A 34 -9.60 0.85 -3.22
C VAL A 34 -8.29 0.53 -2.51
N LYS A 35 -8.27 0.64 -1.19
CA LYS A 35 -7.08 0.30 -0.38
C LYS A 35 -6.81 -1.20 -0.44
N ILE A 36 -5.54 -1.55 -0.70
CA ILE A 36 -5.08 -2.93 -0.62
C ILE A 36 -4.99 -3.32 0.85
N THR A 37 -5.76 -4.32 1.26
CA THR A 37 -5.76 -4.86 2.62
C THR A 37 -4.93 -6.13 2.72
N LYS A 38 -4.49 -6.47 3.93
CA LYS A 38 -3.80 -7.74 4.20
C LYS A 38 -4.65 -8.95 3.79
N ASP A 39 -5.95 -8.91 4.07
CA ASP A 39 -6.89 -9.98 3.74
C ASP A 39 -6.99 -10.22 2.23
N MET A 40 -6.97 -9.15 1.41
CA MET A 40 -6.92 -9.26 -0.05
C MET A 40 -5.67 -10.04 -0.50
N VAL A 41 -4.50 -9.69 0.03
CA VAL A 41 -3.23 -10.37 -0.31
C VAL A 41 -3.27 -11.85 0.10
N VAL A 42 -3.71 -12.14 1.33
CA VAL A 42 -3.82 -13.52 1.83
C VAL A 42 -4.79 -14.35 0.99
N ASN A 43 -5.93 -13.77 0.60
CA ASN A 43 -6.92 -14.45 -0.24
C ASN A 43 -6.34 -14.82 -1.61
N VAL A 44 -5.63 -13.89 -2.27
CA VAL A 44 -4.98 -14.17 -3.56
C VAL A 44 -3.93 -15.27 -3.43
N CYS A 45 -3.11 -15.25 -2.37
CA CYS A 45 -2.15 -16.32 -2.09
C CYS A 45 -2.83 -17.69 -1.96
N HIS A 46 -3.94 -17.78 -1.21
CA HIS A 46 -4.71 -19.03 -1.09
C HIS A 46 -5.27 -19.50 -2.43
N GLN A 47 -5.79 -18.60 -3.26
CA GLN A 47 -6.29 -18.94 -4.59
C GLN A 47 -5.18 -19.50 -5.50
N LEU A 48 -4.01 -18.87 -5.49
CA LEU A 48 -2.85 -19.33 -6.25
C LEU A 48 -2.38 -20.72 -5.79
N LEU A 49 -2.25 -20.91 -4.47
CA LEU A 49 -1.88 -22.20 -3.90
C LEU A 49 -2.89 -23.30 -4.27
N ASN A 50 -4.19 -23.00 -4.22
CA ASN A 50 -5.23 -23.94 -4.63
C ASN A 50 -5.13 -24.26 -6.12
N LYS A 51 -4.86 -23.28 -6.99
CA LYS A 51 -4.62 -23.55 -8.41
C LYS A 51 -3.42 -24.48 -8.58
N CYS A 52 -2.27 -24.18 -7.97
CA CYS A 52 -1.08 -25.01 -8.06
C CYS A 52 -1.30 -26.44 -7.57
N ARG A 53 -2.05 -26.63 -6.47
CA ARG A 53 -2.36 -27.97 -5.94
C ARG A 53 -3.31 -28.79 -6.82
N ASN A 54 -4.15 -28.12 -7.61
CA ASN A 54 -5.11 -28.75 -8.50
C ASN A 54 -4.60 -28.89 -9.94
N VAL A 55 -3.36 -28.48 -10.23
CA VAL A 55 -2.68 -28.87 -11.47
C VAL A 55 -2.40 -30.36 -11.37
N LYS A 56 -3.22 -31.17 -12.03
CA LYS A 56 -2.87 -32.55 -12.40
C LYS A 56 -2.05 -32.47 -13.68
N ASP A 57 -0.83 -32.99 -13.64
CA ASP A 57 -0.06 -33.39 -14.82
C ASP A 57 -0.88 -34.30 -15.75
#